data_AF-A0AAU2B566-F1
#
_entry.id   AF-A0AAU2B566-F1
#
_cell.length_a   1.000
_cell.length_b   1.000
_cell.length_c   1.000
_cell.angle_alpha   90.00
_cell.angle_beta   90.00
_cell.angle_gamma   90.00
#
_symmetry.space_group_name_H-M   'P 1'
#
loop_
_entity.id
_entity.type
_entity.pdbx_description
1 polymer ?
#
loop_
_entity_poly.entity_id
_entity_poly.type
_entity_poly.pdbx_seq_one_letter_code
_entity_poly.pdbx_strand_id
1 'polypeptide(L)'
;MALSRLGHRAVMAAASLALGVLPLAAWPAPAVAGSHSVSLAIGPVPVPHVSVSACVDATCVSTPALTSVKLVATATVTGGPLPAVVLTPATCPNGGQGVAVQVTSLQPVTVTVSGTVSGTTTSGPVSIPVGPVTETILPGTPGVLVSACTD
;
A
#
# COMPACT_ATOMS: atom_id res chain seq x y z
N MET A 1 21.51 -78.60 21.66
CA MET A 1 21.93 -79.24 20.40
C MET A 1 20.74 -79.31 19.46
N ALA A 2 20.97 -79.04 18.16
CA ALA A 2 20.09 -79.16 16.98
C ALA A 2 18.85 -78.23 16.93
N LEU A 3 18.76 -77.15 16.13
CA LEU A 3 18.78 -76.91 14.67
C LEU A 3 17.59 -77.48 13.87
N SER A 4 16.88 -76.53 13.24
CA SER A 4 16.43 -76.49 11.82
C SER A 4 15.04 -76.97 11.39
N ARG A 5 14.24 -75.96 11.01
CA ARG A 5 13.63 -75.68 9.68
C ARG A 5 12.78 -76.74 8.97
N LEU A 6 11.60 -76.31 8.53
CA LEU A 6 10.96 -76.34 7.17
C LEU A 6 9.42 -76.44 7.38
N GLY A 7 8.51 -75.90 6.56
CA GLY A 7 8.52 -75.18 5.30
C GLY A 7 7.19 -74.42 5.16
N HIS A 8 7.15 -73.28 4.48
CA HIS A 8 6.82 -73.09 3.06
C HIS A 8 5.32 -73.11 2.69
N ARG A 9 4.92 -71.97 2.10
CA ARG A 9 3.83 -71.70 1.14
C ARG A 9 2.44 -71.45 1.75
N ALA A 10 2.04 -70.17 1.75
CA ALA A 10 1.21 -69.52 0.72
C ALA A 10 -0.27 -69.69 1.11
N VAL A 11 -1.05 -68.62 1.23
CA VAL A 11 -1.79 -68.04 0.10
C VAL A 11 -2.35 -66.66 0.53
N MET A 12 -2.36 -65.74 -0.43
CA MET A 12 -2.97 -64.41 -0.37
C MET A 12 -4.47 -64.43 -0.06
N ALA A 13 -4.96 -63.42 0.67
CA ALA A 13 -6.19 -62.66 0.39
C ALA A 13 -6.34 -61.62 1.52
N ALA A 14 -5.94 -60.36 1.33
CA ALA A 14 -6.67 -59.30 0.63
C ALA A 14 -8.00 -58.88 1.31
N ALA A 15 -8.03 -57.58 1.61
CA ALA A 15 -9.21 -56.71 1.70
C ALA A 15 -10.09 -56.80 2.97
N SER A 16 -9.64 -56.16 4.05
CA SER A 16 -10.55 -55.52 4.99
C SER A 16 -11.04 -54.19 4.41
N LEU A 17 -12.28 -54.19 3.95
CA LEU A 17 -13.07 -53.01 3.59
C LEU A 17 -13.27 -52.11 4.83
N ALA A 18 -12.42 -51.11 4.99
CA ALA A 18 -12.69 -49.99 5.89
C ALA A 18 -13.45 -48.92 5.10
N LEU A 19 -14.78 -49.01 5.13
CA LEU A 19 -15.67 -47.97 4.61
C LEU A 19 -15.53 -46.68 5.44
N GLY A 20 -15.09 -45.63 4.76
CA GLY A 20 -15.81 -44.35 4.74
C GLY A 20 -15.63 -43.41 5.93
N VAL A 21 -14.48 -42.73 5.99
CA VAL A 21 -14.46 -41.35 6.48
C VAL A 21 -13.82 -40.51 5.37
N LEU A 22 -14.63 -39.83 4.57
CA LEU A 22 -14.12 -38.78 3.70
C LEU A 22 -13.46 -37.73 4.59
N PRO A 23 -12.15 -37.45 4.46
CA PRO A 23 -11.67 -36.17 4.92
C PRO A 23 -12.33 -35.14 4.00
N LEU A 24 -13.23 -34.32 4.55
CA LEU A 24 -13.58 -33.06 3.93
C LEU A 24 -12.25 -32.36 3.65
N ALA A 25 -11.83 -32.38 2.39
CA ALA A 25 -10.73 -31.59 1.92
C ALA A 25 -11.10 -30.14 2.25
N ALA A 26 -10.52 -29.62 3.34
CA ALA A 26 -10.48 -28.21 3.61
C ALA A 26 -9.68 -27.62 2.44
N TRP A 27 -10.39 -27.23 1.38
CA TRP A 27 -9.82 -26.36 0.37
C TRP A 27 -9.25 -25.16 1.13
N PRO A 28 -7.94 -24.88 1.02
CA PRO A 28 -7.44 -23.62 1.52
C PRO A 28 -8.20 -22.55 0.76
N ALA A 29 -9.09 -21.85 1.47
CA ALA A 29 -9.68 -20.62 0.95
C ALA A 29 -8.48 -19.77 0.51
N PRO A 30 -8.44 -19.28 -0.74
CA PRO A 30 -7.40 -18.35 -1.12
C PRO A 30 -7.50 -17.20 -0.14
N ALA A 31 -6.43 -16.98 0.63
CA ALA A 31 -6.32 -15.78 1.44
C ALA A 31 -6.39 -14.62 0.44
N VAL A 32 -7.55 -13.99 0.37
CA VAL A 32 -7.73 -12.78 -0.43
C VAL A 32 -6.76 -11.79 0.19
N ALA A 33 -5.65 -11.54 -0.51
CA ALA A 33 -4.77 -10.44 -0.19
C ALA A 33 -5.60 -9.17 -0.37
N GLY A 34 -6.27 -8.74 0.70
CA GLY A 34 -7.05 -7.52 0.72
C GLY A 34 -6.16 -6.36 0.31
N SER A 35 -6.64 -5.54 -0.62
CA SER A 35 -6.06 -4.24 -0.86
C SER A 35 -6.57 -3.28 0.23
N HIS A 36 -5.66 -2.49 0.78
CA HIS A 36 -5.97 -1.56 1.87
C HIS A 36 -5.54 -0.16 1.50
N SER A 37 -6.48 0.78 1.56
CA SER A 37 -6.25 2.18 1.24
C SER A 37 -6.39 3.05 2.48
N VAL A 38 -5.43 3.96 2.68
CA VAL A 38 -5.50 5.00 3.71
C VAL A 38 -5.35 6.35 3.02
N SER A 39 -6.21 7.31 3.39
CA SER A 39 -6.22 8.65 2.83
C SER A 39 -6.09 9.72 3.92
N LEU A 40 -5.36 10.79 3.64
CA LEU A 40 -5.22 11.95 4.50
C LEU A 40 -5.43 13.23 3.69
N ALA A 41 -6.24 14.15 4.21
CA ALA A 41 -6.48 15.45 3.62
C ALA A 41 -5.93 16.56 4.53
N ILE A 42 -5.19 17.51 3.95
CA ILE A 42 -4.61 18.68 4.65
C ILE A 42 -4.96 19.95 3.88
N GLY A 43 -5.32 21.01 4.61
CA GLY A 43 -5.67 22.32 4.07
C GLY A 43 -7.19 22.59 4.07
N PRO A 44 -7.62 23.74 3.51
CA PRO A 44 -6.83 24.66 2.69
C PRO A 44 -5.81 25.50 3.48
N VAL A 45 -4.61 25.66 2.93
CA VAL A 45 -3.56 26.56 3.43
C VAL A 45 -3.42 27.73 2.44
N PRO A 46 -3.44 29.00 2.91
CA PRO A 46 -3.18 30.16 2.06
C PRO A 46 -1.77 30.11 1.46
N VAL A 47 -1.64 30.47 0.19
CA VAL A 47 -0.37 30.56 -0.53
C VAL A 47 -0.30 31.88 -1.31
N PRO A 48 0.89 32.43 -1.59
CA PRO A 48 1.04 33.82 -2.07
C PRO A 48 0.73 34.03 -3.56
N HIS A 49 -0.36 33.46 -4.10
CA HIS A 49 -0.76 33.62 -5.50
C HIS A 49 0.34 33.21 -6.51
N VAL A 50 1.09 32.15 -6.20
CA VAL A 50 2.17 31.61 -7.05
C VAL A 50 1.83 30.20 -7.53
N SER A 51 2.52 29.74 -8.58
CA SER A 51 2.48 28.34 -8.98
C SER A 51 3.05 27.46 -7.87
N VAL A 52 2.38 26.36 -7.59
CA VAL A 52 2.76 25.37 -6.59
C VAL A 52 3.22 24.11 -7.32
N SER A 53 4.33 23.53 -6.91
CA SER A 53 4.79 22.23 -7.42
C SER A 53 4.13 21.13 -6.60
N ALA A 54 3.33 20.30 -7.27
CA ALA A 54 2.62 19.20 -6.67
C ALA A 54 3.32 17.88 -7.01
N CYS A 55 3.90 17.21 -6.03
CA CYS A 55 4.76 16.06 -6.24
C CYS A 55 4.30 14.83 -5.47
N VAL A 56 4.54 13.65 -6.06
CA VAL A 56 4.67 12.39 -5.33
C VAL A 56 6.11 11.96 -5.53
N ASP A 57 6.91 12.08 -4.48
CA ASP A 57 8.36 11.96 -4.51
C ASP A 57 8.98 12.81 -5.64
N ALA A 58 9.77 12.22 -6.55
CA ALA A 58 10.35 12.94 -7.68
C ALA A 58 9.38 13.25 -8.83
N THR A 59 8.13 12.76 -8.79
CA THR A 59 7.15 12.94 -9.87
C THR A 59 6.27 14.15 -9.60
N CYS A 60 6.56 15.26 -10.27
CA CYS A 60 5.89 16.54 -10.03
C CYS A 60 5.00 16.97 -11.21
N VAL A 61 3.92 17.67 -10.89
CA VAL A 61 3.08 18.44 -11.81
C VAL A 61 3.01 19.88 -11.33
N SER A 62 3.13 20.83 -12.26
CA SER A 62 2.99 22.25 -11.93
C SER A 62 1.53 22.64 -11.92
N THR A 63 1.13 23.40 -10.90
CA THR A 63 -0.20 23.98 -10.80
C THR A 63 -0.19 25.43 -11.29
N PRO A 64 -1.33 25.97 -11.78
CA PRO A 64 -1.48 27.39 -12.03
C PRO A 64 -1.32 28.20 -10.73
N ALA A 65 -1.26 29.52 -10.81
CA ALA A 65 -1.18 30.37 -9.62
C ALA A 65 -2.39 30.16 -8.70
N LEU A 66 -2.14 29.61 -7.51
CA LEU A 66 -3.17 29.31 -6.50
C LEU A 66 -3.12 30.33 -5.36
N THR A 67 -4.29 30.61 -4.77
CA THR A 67 -4.43 31.45 -3.58
C THR A 67 -4.55 30.62 -2.30
N SER A 68 -4.99 29.37 -2.46
CA SER A 68 -5.09 28.38 -1.39
C SER A 68 -4.81 26.99 -1.96
N VAL A 69 -4.24 26.11 -1.13
CA VAL A 69 -3.92 24.74 -1.50
C VAL A 69 -4.47 23.77 -0.46
N LYS A 70 -5.17 22.74 -0.93
CA LYS A 70 -5.59 21.57 -0.18
C LYS A 70 -5.06 20.33 -0.89
N LEU A 71 -4.42 19.44 -0.14
CA LEU A 71 -3.90 18.18 -0.64
C LEU A 71 -4.68 17.02 -0.03
N VAL A 72 -5.10 16.08 -0.86
CA VAL A 72 -5.60 14.77 -0.46
C VAL A 72 -4.62 13.74 -0.97
N ALA A 73 -3.94 13.03 -0.07
CA ALA A 73 -3.04 11.93 -0.40
C ALA A 73 -3.69 10.60 -0.05
N THR A 74 -3.56 9.61 -0.92
CA THR A 74 -4.08 8.26 -0.74
C THR A 74 -2.97 7.26 -1.02
N ALA A 75 -2.69 6.39 -0.05
CA ALA A 75 -1.77 5.26 -0.21
C ALA A 75 -2.56 3.95 -0.21
N THR A 76 -2.35 3.14 -1.25
CA THR A 76 -3.00 1.82 -1.40
C THR A 76 -1.93 0.73 -1.34
N VAL A 77 -2.11 -0.22 -0.43
CA VAL A 77 -1.24 -1.39 -0.27
C VAL A 77 -1.93 -2.59 -0.88
N THR A 78 -1.22 -3.36 -1.70
CA THR A 78 -1.76 -4.60 -2.28
C THR A 78 -1.11 -5.80 -1.58
N GLY A 79 -1.82 -6.38 -0.61
CA GLY A 79 -1.31 -7.48 0.21
C GLY A 79 -0.31 -7.07 1.29
N GLY A 80 -0.24 -7.86 2.37
CA GLY A 80 0.64 -7.63 3.51
C GLY A 80 -0.10 -7.49 4.85
N PRO A 81 0.62 -7.44 5.99
CA PRO A 81 0.01 -7.29 7.30
C PRO A 81 -0.60 -5.90 7.50
N LEU A 82 -1.68 -5.80 8.26
CA LEU A 82 -2.36 -4.52 8.56
C LEU A 82 -2.09 -4.04 10.00
N PRO A 83 -2.03 -2.71 10.22
CA PRO A 83 -1.89 -1.64 9.23
C PRO A 83 -0.43 -1.55 8.75
N ALA A 84 -0.23 -1.64 7.43
CA ALA A 84 1.09 -1.52 6.84
C ALA A 84 1.59 -0.06 6.80
N VAL A 85 0.70 0.91 6.57
CA VAL A 85 1.08 2.27 6.17
C VAL A 85 0.44 3.32 7.05
N VAL A 86 1.19 4.38 7.34
CA VAL A 86 0.76 5.55 8.11
C VAL A 86 0.99 6.80 7.28
N LEU A 87 -0.04 7.65 7.17
CA LEU A 87 0.05 8.98 6.56
C LEU A 87 0.10 10.03 7.67
N THR A 88 1.11 10.89 7.64
CA THR A 88 1.27 11.99 8.61
C THR A 88 1.50 13.32 7.89
N PRO A 89 1.02 14.45 8.43
CA PRO A 89 1.44 15.77 7.97
C PRO A 89 2.97 15.90 7.97
N ALA A 90 3.49 16.58 6.96
CA ALA A 90 4.91 16.87 6.82
C ALA A 90 5.13 18.34 6.46
N THR A 91 6.37 18.80 6.61
CA THR A 91 6.79 20.12 6.15
C THR A 91 7.09 20.08 4.65
N CYS A 92 6.77 21.16 3.96
CA CYS A 92 7.18 21.35 2.58
C CYS A 92 8.73 21.27 2.45
N PRO A 93 9.25 20.62 1.39
CA PRO A 93 10.68 20.63 1.13
C PRO A 93 11.16 22.07 0.92
N ASN A 94 12.44 22.32 1.20
CA ASN A 94 13.09 23.63 1.07
C ASN A 94 12.47 24.77 1.91
N GLY A 95 11.51 24.47 2.80
CA GLY A 95 10.82 25.49 3.60
C GLY A 95 9.73 26.26 2.85
N GLY A 96 9.29 25.75 1.69
CA GLY A 96 8.21 26.34 0.91
C GLY A 96 6.88 26.42 1.67
N GLN A 97 5.94 27.23 1.18
CA GLN A 97 4.60 27.32 1.74
C GLN A 97 3.65 26.33 1.05
N GLY A 98 2.75 25.72 1.81
CA GLY A 98 1.76 24.79 1.27
C GLY A 98 1.47 23.64 2.21
N VAL A 99 1.30 22.45 1.63
CA VAL A 99 0.90 21.24 2.36
C VAL A 99 1.72 20.06 1.89
N ALA A 100 2.15 19.22 2.83
CA ALA A 100 2.81 17.96 2.52
C ALA A 100 2.33 16.84 3.46
N VAL A 101 2.37 15.62 2.94
CA VAL A 101 2.00 14.38 3.62
C VAL A 101 3.15 13.39 3.43
N GLN A 102 3.66 12.86 4.54
CA GLN A 102 4.61 11.76 4.53
C GLN A 102 3.84 10.45 4.63
N VAL A 103 4.14 9.53 3.72
CA VAL A 103 3.72 8.13 3.77
C VAL A 103 4.87 7.33 4.35
N THR A 104 4.64 6.62 5.45
CA THR A 104 5.63 5.77 6.11
C THR A 104 5.07 4.38 6.37
N SER A 105 5.96 3.43 6.62
CA SER A 105 5.59 2.06 6.96
C SER A 105 6.53 1.51 8.04
N LEU A 106 5.99 0.65 8.90
CA LEU A 106 6.77 -0.08 9.91
C LEU A 106 7.31 -1.42 9.36
N GLN A 107 6.90 -1.81 8.15
CA GLN A 107 7.28 -3.07 7.50
C GLN A 107 7.60 -2.85 6.00
N PRO A 108 8.39 -3.71 5.35
CA PRO A 108 8.61 -3.61 3.92
C PRO A 108 7.29 -3.83 3.18
N VAL A 109 6.79 -2.81 2.48
CA VAL A 109 5.52 -2.89 1.73
C VAL A 109 5.58 -2.13 0.43
N THR A 110 4.94 -2.67 -0.59
CA THR A 110 4.75 -1.99 -1.87
C THR A 110 3.43 -1.23 -1.84
N VAL A 111 3.50 0.07 -2.06
CA VAL A 111 2.39 1.00 -1.97
C VAL A 111 2.22 1.74 -3.29
N THR A 112 0.98 1.95 -3.69
CA THR A 112 0.62 2.87 -4.77
C THR A 112 0.08 4.14 -4.14
N VAL A 113 0.81 5.23 -4.28
CA VAL A 113 0.49 6.54 -3.73
C VAL A 113 -0.08 7.42 -4.84
N SER A 114 -1.20 8.07 -4.56
CA SER A 114 -1.82 9.05 -5.44
C SER A 114 -2.23 10.27 -4.61
N GLY A 115 -2.34 11.41 -5.28
CA GLY A 115 -2.71 12.68 -4.67
C GLY A 115 -3.74 13.42 -5.50
N THR A 116 -4.44 14.34 -4.86
CA THR A 116 -5.21 15.38 -5.54
C THR A 116 -4.95 16.71 -4.85
N VAL A 117 -4.45 17.67 -5.62
CA VAL A 117 -4.25 19.04 -5.18
C VAL A 117 -5.43 19.86 -5.66
N SER A 118 -6.09 20.52 -4.73
CA SER A 118 -7.21 21.41 -5.01
C SER A 118 -6.94 22.79 -4.46
N GLY A 119 -7.47 23.81 -5.13
CA GLY A 119 -7.24 25.19 -4.74
C GLY A 119 -8.11 26.13 -5.53
N THR A 120 -7.91 27.43 -5.31
CA THR A 120 -8.59 28.50 -6.01
C THR A 120 -7.60 29.32 -6.80
N THR A 121 -7.86 29.51 -8.09
CA THR A 121 -7.19 30.50 -8.95
C THR A 121 -8.07 31.75 -9.05
N THR A 122 -7.58 32.77 -9.75
CA THR A 122 -8.39 33.93 -10.16
C THR A 122 -9.54 33.58 -11.12
N SER A 123 -9.47 32.44 -11.81
CA SER A 123 -10.51 31.97 -12.73
C SER A 123 -11.51 31.00 -12.10
N GLY A 124 -11.25 30.49 -10.90
CA GLY A 124 -12.16 29.60 -10.17
C GLY A 124 -11.45 28.48 -9.41
N PRO A 125 -12.21 27.49 -8.89
CA PRO A 125 -11.62 26.32 -8.25
C PRO A 125 -10.93 25.42 -9.28
N VAL A 126 -9.81 24.83 -8.88
CA VAL A 126 -9.02 23.90 -9.69
C VAL A 126 -8.73 22.65 -8.88
N SER A 127 -8.68 21.49 -9.54
CA SER A 127 -8.33 20.21 -8.95
C SER A 127 -7.41 19.46 -9.91
N ILE A 128 -6.23 19.07 -9.44
CA ILE A 128 -5.16 18.48 -10.23
C ILE A 128 -4.75 17.15 -9.59
N PRO A 129 -4.91 16.02 -10.29
CA PRO A 129 -4.42 14.74 -9.80
C PRO A 129 -2.89 14.67 -9.87
N VAL A 130 -2.30 13.94 -8.93
CA VAL A 130 -0.84 13.70 -8.86
C VAL A 130 -0.60 12.19 -8.68
N GLY A 131 0.38 11.65 -9.41
CA GLY A 131 0.59 10.20 -9.48
C GLY A 131 -0.43 9.49 -10.40
N PRO A 132 -0.66 8.17 -10.22
CA PRO A 132 -0.13 7.33 -9.15
C PRO A 132 1.36 6.99 -9.33
N VAL A 133 2.05 6.81 -8.21
CA VAL A 133 3.44 6.31 -8.14
C VAL A 133 3.45 5.05 -7.27
N THR A 134 4.13 4.00 -7.72
CA THR A 134 4.24 2.75 -6.96
C THR A 134 5.65 2.57 -6.46
N GLU A 135 5.81 2.46 -5.15
CA GLU A 135 7.11 2.35 -4.49
C GLU A 135 7.11 1.35 -3.35
N THR A 136 8.29 0.86 -3.01
CA THR A 136 8.49 -0.03 -1.86
C THR A 136 9.06 0.78 -0.71
N ILE A 137 8.30 0.90 0.38
CA ILE A 137 8.72 1.60 1.59
C ILE A 137 9.37 0.59 2.54
N LEU A 138 10.58 0.89 2.99
CA LEU A 138 11.29 0.09 3.98
C LEU A 138 11.11 0.70 5.39
N PRO A 139 11.17 -0.13 6.45
CA PRO A 139 11.19 0.38 7.81
C PRO A 139 12.41 1.27 8.06
N GLY A 140 12.20 2.42 8.68
CA GLY A 140 13.28 3.32 9.10
C GLY A 140 13.81 4.26 8.01
N THR A 141 13.31 4.19 6.78
CA THR A 141 13.57 5.22 5.76
C THR A 141 12.49 6.30 5.79
N PRO A 142 12.81 7.57 5.46
CA PRO A 142 11.76 8.51 5.07
C PRO A 142 11.04 7.87 3.87
N GLY A 143 9.75 7.57 4.03
CA GLY A 143 8.98 6.91 2.95
C GLY A 143 8.63 7.89 1.83
N VAL A 144 7.47 7.72 1.19
CA VAL A 144 7.06 8.58 0.07
C VAL A 144 6.53 9.91 0.57
N LEU A 145 7.04 11.02 0.03
CA LEU A 145 6.52 12.37 0.30
C LEU A 145 5.52 12.77 -0.79
N VAL A 146 4.32 13.16 -0.39
CA VAL A 146 3.34 13.81 -1.28
C VAL A 146 3.25 15.27 -0.88
N SER A 147 3.53 16.18 -1.80
CA SER A 147 3.61 17.61 -1.49
C SER A 147 2.88 18.46 -2.52
N ALA A 148 2.42 19.62 -2.06
CA ALA A 148 1.94 20.71 -2.89
C ALA A 148 2.48 22.00 -2.27
N CYS A 149 3.69 22.37 -2.69
CA CYS A 149 4.49 23.41 -2.06
C CYS A 149 4.96 24.44 -3.08
N THR A 150 5.10 25.69 -2.64
CA THR A 150 5.84 26.70 -3.41
C THR A 150 7.31 26.31 -3.45
N ASP A 151 7.98 26.63 -4.55
CA ASP A 151 9.45 26.58 -4.62
C ASP A 151 10.11 27.62 -3.70
#